data_AF-A0A9E7W355-F1
#
_entry.id   AF-A0A9E7W355-F1
#
_cell.length_a   1.000
_cell.length_b   1.000
_cell.length_c   1.000
_cell.angle_alpha   90.00
_cell.angle_beta   90.00
_cell.angle_gamma   90.00
#
_symmetry.space_group_name_H-M   'P 1'
#
loop_
_entity.id
_entity.type
_entity.pdbx_description
1 polymer ?
#
loop_
_entity_poly.entity_id
_entity_poly.type
_entity_poly.pdbx_seq_one_letter_code
_entity_poly.pdbx_strand_id
1 'polypeptide(L)' 'MTQWVEQQRPVDGDDIVVWASFAMTHFPRPEDWPIMPVDKLGFTMKPYGFFDRNPALDVPRPKSSHCGTETGHSCECD' A
#
# COMPACT_ATOMS: atom_id res chain seq x y z
N MET A 1 10.50 -24.48 2.74
CA MET A 1 10.51 -23.74 4.03
C MET A 1 11.03 -24.60 5.17
N THR A 2 10.55 -25.84 5.31
CA THR A 2 10.98 -26.80 6.36
C THR A 2 12.51 -26.93 6.50
N GLN A 3 13.23 -27.21 5.42
CA GLN A 3 14.71 -27.33 5.43
C GLN A 3 15.45 -26.06 5.91
N TRP A 4 14.86 -24.87 5.77
CA TRP A 4 15.47 -23.61 6.22
C TRP A 4 15.22 -23.33 7.70
N VAL A 5 14.07 -23.80 8.21
CA VAL A 5 13.68 -23.67 9.63
C VAL A 5 14.39 -24.73 10.48
N GLU A 6 14.59 -25.93 9.95
CA GLU A 6 15.30 -27.05 10.61
C GLU A 6 16.73 -26.69 11.04
N GLN A 7 17.37 -25.73 10.36
CA GLN A 7 18.72 -25.26 10.69
C GLN A 7 18.77 -24.41 11.98
N GLN A 8 17.62 -23.99 12.51
CA GLN A 8 17.48 -23.23 13.76
C GLN A 8 18.47 -22.05 13.89
N ARG A 9 18.69 -21.32 12.79
CA ARG A 9 19.54 -20.13 12.79
C ARG A 9 18.94 -19.04 13.69
N PRO A 10 19.76 -18.24 14.38
CA PRO A 10 19.29 -17.08 15.14
C PRO A 10 18.53 -16.10 14.22
N VAL A 11 17.58 -15.38 14.81
CA VAL A 11 16.69 -14.44 14.08
C VAL A 11 16.55 -13.08 14.77
N ASP A 12 17.15 -12.91 15.95
CA ASP A 12 17.08 -11.67 16.71
C ASP A 12 18.30 -10.80 16.42
N GLY A 13 18.07 -9.60 15.88
CA GLY A 13 19.13 -8.66 15.49
C GLY A 13 19.93 -9.07 14.25
N ASP A 14 19.51 -10.12 13.53
CA ASP A 14 20.20 -10.65 12.35
C ASP A 14 19.53 -10.23 11.03
N ASP A 15 20.23 -10.46 9.91
CA ASP A 15 19.68 -10.35 8.56
C ASP A 15 18.71 -11.52 8.30
N ILE A 16 17.42 -11.21 8.17
CA ILE A 16 16.34 -12.18 8.12
C ILE A 16 15.48 -12.04 6.86
N VAL A 17 14.75 -13.12 6.55
CA VAL A 17 13.78 -13.15 5.45
C VAL A 17 12.39 -13.47 6.00
N VAL A 18 11.41 -12.62 5.68
CA VAL A 18 10.00 -12.86 6.02
C VAL A 18 9.28 -13.51 4.83
N TRP A 19 8.61 -14.64 5.09
CA TRP A 19 7.80 -15.36 4.11
C TRP A 19 6.32 -15.27 4.53
N ALA A 20 5.51 -14.47 3.84
CA ALA A 20 4.11 -14.27 4.17
C ALA A 20 3.19 -15.02 3.20
N SER A 21 2.40 -15.96 3.71
CA SER A 21 1.50 -16.81 2.91
C SER A 21 0.07 -16.28 2.93
N PHE A 22 -0.53 -16.08 1.76
CA PHE A 22 -1.91 -15.65 1.62
C PHE A 22 -2.61 -16.51 0.57
N ALA A 23 -3.89 -16.83 0.81
CA ALA A 23 -4.71 -17.59 -0.11
C ALA A 23 -6.15 -17.07 -0.08
N MET A 24 -6.88 -17.33 -1.15
CA MET A 24 -8.30 -17.03 -1.28
C MET A 24 -9.06 -18.35 -1.46
N THR A 25 -10.06 -18.60 -0.62
CA THR A 25 -10.97 -19.73 -0.80
C THR A 25 -12.12 -19.28 -1.69
N HIS A 26 -12.09 -19.68 -2.97
CA HIS A 26 -13.09 -19.26 -3.95
C HIS A 26 -14.18 -20.33 -4.11
N PHE A 27 -15.38 -20.02 -3.60
CA PHE A 27 -16.61 -20.74 -3.94
C PHE A 27 -17.28 -19.99 -5.11
N PRO A 28 -17.30 -20.56 -6.33
CA PRO A 28 -17.79 -19.86 -7.51
C PRO A 28 -19.25 -19.39 -7.38
N ARG A 29 -19.53 -18.18 -7.87
CA ARG A 29 -20.88 -17.59 -7.89
C ARG A 29 -21.41 -17.49 -9.32
N PRO A 30 -22.74 -17.37 -9.54
CA PRO A 30 -23.29 -17.17 -10.88
C PRO A 30 -22.73 -15.95 -11.63
N GLU A 31 -22.37 -14.89 -10.91
CA GLU A 31 -21.77 -13.67 -11.48
C GLU A 31 -20.37 -13.92 -12.05
N ASP A 32 -19.72 -15.02 -11.66
CA ASP A 32 -18.41 -15.40 -12.20
C ASP A 32 -18.53 -16.03 -13.62
N TRP A 33 -19.76 -16.21 -14.12
CA TRP A 33 -20.06 -16.78 -15.44
C TRP A 33 -20.73 -15.74 -16.38
N PRO A 34 -20.38 -15.71 -17.69
CA PRO A 34 -19.38 -16.51 -18.41
C PRO A 34 -17.95 -16.02 -18.24
N ILE A 35 -17.77 -14.86 -17.65
CA ILE A 35 -16.46 -14.26 -17.39
C ILE A 35 -16.41 -13.76 -15.96
N MET A 36 -15.43 -14.26 -15.22
CA MET A 36 -15.24 -13.91 -13.82
C MET A 36 -14.70 -12.48 -13.70
N PRO A 37 -15.36 -11.61 -12.92
CA PRO A 37 -14.80 -10.31 -12.53
C PRO A 37 -13.53 -10.48 -11.69
N VAL A 38 -12.69 -9.44 -11.65
CA VAL A 38 -11.44 -9.46 -10.86
C VAL A 38 -11.75 -9.58 -9.37
N ASP A 39 -11.10 -10.54 -8.70
CA ASP A 39 -10.96 -10.58 -7.25
C ASP A 39 -9.51 -10.24 -6.84
N LYS A 40 -9.33 -9.56 -5.71
CA LYS A 40 -8.03 -9.00 -5.28
C LYS A 40 -7.66 -9.52 -3.89
N LEU A 41 -6.48 -10.11 -3.79
CA LEU A 41 -5.83 -10.47 -2.54
C LEU A 41 -4.44 -9.84 -2.47
N GLY A 42 -4.08 -9.29 -1.31
CA GLY A 42 -2.75 -8.72 -1.10
C GLY A 42 -2.54 -8.33 0.36
N PHE A 43 -1.34 -7.83 0.65
CA PHE A 43 -0.98 -7.31 1.96
C PHE A 43 -0.16 -6.03 1.81
N THR A 44 0.01 -5.30 2.90
CA THR A 44 0.83 -4.08 2.92
C THR A 44 1.62 -4.05 4.22
N MET A 45 2.87 -3.65 4.15
CA MET A 45 3.69 -3.33 5.32
C MET A 45 3.61 -1.83 5.56
N LYS A 46 3.21 -1.46 6.77
CA LYS A 46 3.16 -0.05 7.19
C LYS A 46 4.28 0.21 8.19
N PRO A 47 4.91 1.39 8.12
CA PRO A 47 5.88 1.80 9.13
C PRO A 47 5.20 1.86 10.51
N TYR A 48 5.85 1.30 11.52
CA TYR A 48 5.39 1.36 12.91
C TYR A 48 6.55 1.81 13.79
N GLY A 49 6.44 3.01 14.37
CA GLY A 49 7.54 3.63 15.12
C GLY A 49 8.80 3.91 14.28
N PHE A 50 8.70 3.86 12.94
CA PHE A 50 9.85 4.09 12.05
C PHE A 50 10.15 5.58 11.84
N PHE A 51 9.14 6.45 11.90
CA PHE A 51 9.28 7.89 11.78
C PHE A 51 8.92 8.57 13.10
N ASP A 52 9.65 9.64 13.45
CA ASP A 52 9.37 10.45 14.66
C ASP A 52 8.05 11.24 14.57
N ARG A 53 7.59 11.51 13.36
CA ARG A 53 6.34 12.22 13.05
C ARG A 53 5.80 11.79 11.69
N ASN A 54 4.59 12.22 11.34
CA ASN A 54 3.98 11.89 10.05
C ASN A 54 4.92 12.27 8.87
N PRO A 55 5.35 11.29 8.04
CA PRO A 55 6.32 11.52 6.95
C PRO A 55 5.76 12.32 5.77
N ALA A 56 4.45 12.61 5.75
CA ALA A 56 3.79 13.35 4.67
C ALA A 56 3.38 14.79 5.06
N LEU A 57 3.90 15.33 6.17
CA LEU A 57 3.50 16.65 6.68
C LEU A 57 3.83 17.81 5.75
N ASP A 58 4.89 17.69 4.95
CA ASP A 58 5.41 18.71 4.05
C ASP A 58 5.01 18.51 2.59
N VAL A 59 4.12 17.54 2.31
CA VAL A 59 3.64 17.28 0.95
C VAL A 59 2.66 18.38 0.52
N PRO A 60 2.98 19.18 -0.52
CA PRO A 60 2.08 20.23 -0.99
C PRO A 60 0.82 19.62 -1.63
N ARG A 61 -0.28 20.37 -1.61
CA ARG A 61 -1.50 19.97 -2.33
C ARG A 61 -1.20 19.89 -3.84
N PRO A 62 -1.78 18.92 -4.56
CA PRO A 62 -1.68 18.89 -6.02
C PRO A 62 -2.32 20.15 -6.60
N LYS A 63 -1.66 20.77 -7.59
CA LYS A 63 -2.20 21.93 -8.30
C LYS A 63 -3.43 21.47 -9.11
N SER A 64 -4.63 21.93 -8.76
CA SER A 64 -5.83 21.66 -9.55
C SER A 64 -5.84 22.54 -10.79
N SER A 65 -5.94 21.93 -11.98
CA SER A 65 -6.19 22.65 -13.25
C SER A 65 -7.66 23.07 -13.42
N HIS A 66 -8.48 23.05 -12.37
CA HIS A 66 -9.84 23.56 -12.49
C HIS A 66 -9.80 25.08 -12.56
N CYS A 67 -10.22 25.61 -13.71
CA CYS A 67 -10.38 27.03 -13.95
C CYS A 67 -11.45 27.56 -12.96
N GLY A 68 -11.03 28.32 -11.97
CA GLY A 68 -11.93 29.30 -11.37
C GLY A 68 -12.01 30.45 -12.36
N THR A 69 -13.04 30.47 -13.21
CA THR A 69 -13.44 31.68 -13.92
C THR A 69 -13.95 32.67 -12.88
N GLU A 70 -13.02 33.41 -12.29
CA GLU A 70 -13.27 34.71 -11.69
C GLU A 70 -12.49 35.68 -12.56
N THR A 71 -13.26 36.44 -13.33
CA THR A 71 -12.81 37.58 -14.13
C THR A 71 -11.75 38.41 -13.39
N GLY A 72 -10.52 38.40 -13.90
CA GLY A 72 -9.68 39.59 -13.93
C GLY A 72 -9.04 40.10 -12.63
N HIS A 73 -8.70 39.26 -11.65
CA HIS A 73 -7.82 39.70 -10.55
C HIS A 73 -6.58 38.82 -10.40
N SER A 74 -5.41 39.44 -10.66
CA SER A 74 -4.09 38.92 -10.33
C SER A 74 -3.93 38.85 -8.81
N CYS A 75 -3.63 37.66 -8.30
CA CYS A 75 -3.15 37.50 -6.92
C CYS A 75 -1.70 37.03 -6.98
N GLU A 76 -0.76 37.97 -6.85
CA GLU A 76 0.54 37.69 -6.23
C GLU A 76 0.31 37.32 -4.76
N CYS A 77 1.13 36.40 -4.24
CA CYS A 77 1.18 36.11 -2.81
C CYS A 77 2.59 36.44 -2.30
N ASP A 78 2.67 37.32 -1.30
CA ASP A 78 3.72 37.26 -0.27
C ASP A 78 3.72 35.88 0.42
#